data_AF-A0AAT9GFS7-F1
#
_entry.id   AF-A0AAT9GFS7-F1
#
_cell.length_a   1.000
_cell.length_b   1.000
_cell.length_c   1.000
_cell.angle_alpha   90.00
_cell.angle_beta   90.00
_cell.angle_gamma   90.00
#
_symmetry.space_group_name_H-M   'P 1'
#
loop_
_entity.id
_entity.type
_entity.pdbx_description
1 polymer ?
#
loop_
_entity_poly.entity_id
_entity_poly.type
_entity_poly.pdbx_seq_one_letter_code
_entity_poly.pdbx_strand_id
1 'polypeptide(L)'
;MVQAYNFLASWQLFPEKCDFQSGIPPKSGNYKIESVENGHALSISINWVSMENEAYYTQYKIVPDGQLHHFENIDLADEAAASIENSSTLLFKFYKQQQIILEVKHEIMPNGYLKLTQQGYDKDHKPFVNIEMYHKQLSVLPYASSVAGVAIRPTKEGVIKHKALSAMEDQTNMQLDQIRQQIELLARQAQEIRKRKELSMMIYEAKLSFKPQIGHIYHLYEKNDGQHILSLVAPQEWGGSGPFKQFVSSVRLLADHTWVEVN
;
A
#
# COMPACT_ATOMS: atom_id res chain seq x y z
N MET A 1 24.45 -7.37 -2.75
CA MET A 1 23.63 -6.15 -2.57
C MET A 1 22.18 -6.58 -2.44
N VAL A 2 21.63 -6.48 -1.24
CA VAL A 2 20.28 -6.89 -0.86
C VAL A 2 19.27 -6.04 -1.63
N GLN A 3 18.41 -6.69 -2.43
CA GLN A 3 17.39 -6.02 -3.25
C GLN A 3 16.15 -5.57 -2.44
N ALA A 4 16.19 -5.60 -1.11
CA ALA A 4 15.07 -5.26 -0.23
C ALA A 4 14.80 -3.75 -0.09
N TYR A 5 15.18 -2.92 -1.07
CA TYR A 5 15.11 -1.46 -1.01
C TYR A 5 13.73 -0.92 -0.58
N ASN A 6 12.64 -1.58 -0.99
CA ASN A 6 11.28 -1.17 -0.67
C ASN A 6 10.92 -1.33 0.81
N PHE A 7 11.64 -2.19 1.53
CA PHE A 7 11.42 -2.47 2.95
C PHE A 7 12.24 -1.56 3.86
N LEU A 8 13.34 -0.97 3.36
CA LEU A 8 14.27 -0.16 4.14
C LEU A 8 13.63 1.17 4.59
N ALA A 9 13.08 1.19 5.80
CA ALA A 9 12.48 2.37 6.42
C ALA A 9 12.20 2.14 7.91
N SER A 10 11.77 3.20 8.59
CA SER A 10 11.00 3.09 9.82
C SER A 10 9.52 2.92 9.47
N TRP A 11 8.82 2.08 10.21
CA TRP A 11 7.42 1.74 9.97
C TRP A 11 6.67 1.87 11.28
N GLN A 12 5.64 2.70 11.32
CA GLN A 12 4.86 2.95 12.51
C GLN A 12 3.59 2.08 12.48
N LEU A 13 3.34 1.35 13.56
CA LEU A 13 2.19 0.46 13.70
C LEU A 13 0.89 1.25 13.63
N PHE A 14 -0.13 0.67 13.00
CA PHE A 14 -1.50 1.15 12.93
C PHE A 14 -2.42 0.21 13.73
N PRO A 15 -2.54 0.38 15.07
CA PRO A 15 -3.16 -0.61 15.96
C PRO A 15 -4.60 -0.96 15.58
N GLU A 16 -5.36 0.01 15.08
CA GLU A 16 -6.77 -0.17 14.68
C GLU A 16 -6.97 -1.12 13.48
N LYS A 17 -5.90 -1.42 12.73
CA LYS A 17 -5.91 -2.32 11.57
C LYS A 17 -5.21 -3.66 11.83
N CYS A 18 -4.79 -3.89 13.08
CA CYS A 18 -4.20 -5.16 13.48
C CYS A 18 -5.30 -6.20 13.76
N ASP A 19 -5.04 -7.45 13.40
CA ASP A 19 -5.93 -8.59 13.65
C ASP A 19 -5.12 -9.72 14.28
N PHE A 20 -5.40 -10.04 15.54
CA PHE A 20 -4.61 -11.00 16.32
C PHE A 20 -5.51 -12.17 16.74
N GLN A 21 -5.13 -13.38 16.33
CA GLN A 21 -5.76 -14.61 16.80
C GLN A 21 -5.17 -15.09 18.13
N SER A 22 -3.93 -14.70 18.43
CA SER A 22 -3.25 -15.05 19.68
C SER A 22 -2.48 -13.86 20.24
N GLY A 23 -2.66 -13.58 21.53
CA GLY A 23 -2.10 -12.41 22.21
C GLY A 23 -2.97 -11.15 22.08
N ILE A 24 -2.41 -10.02 22.50
CA ILE A 24 -3.06 -8.71 22.45
C ILE A 24 -2.22 -7.82 21.53
N PRO A 25 -2.82 -7.10 20.56
CA PRO A 25 -2.08 -6.19 19.71
C PRO A 25 -1.42 -5.07 20.54
N PRO A 26 -0.21 -4.64 20.19
CA PRO A 26 0.43 -3.54 20.89
C PRO A 26 -0.35 -2.24 20.71
N LYS A 27 -0.32 -1.40 21.76
CA LYS A 27 -0.94 -0.06 21.74
C LYS A 27 -0.26 0.86 20.73
N SER A 28 1.05 0.72 20.57
CA SER A 28 1.83 1.40 19.54
C SER A 28 3.13 0.63 19.28
N GLY A 29 3.75 0.86 18.13
CA GLY A 29 5.06 0.27 17.84
C GLY A 29 5.73 0.89 16.63
N ASN A 30 7.05 0.74 16.57
CA ASN A 30 7.88 1.13 15.44
C ASN A 30 8.72 -0.08 15.02
N TYR A 31 8.68 -0.40 13.75
CA TYR A 31 9.40 -1.48 13.11
C TYR A 31 10.38 -0.86 12.11
N LYS A 32 11.68 -1.02 12.31
CA LYS A 32 12.72 -0.43 11.47
C LYS A 32 13.50 -1.53 10.77
N ILE A 33 13.67 -1.38 9.46
CA ILE A 33 14.48 -2.27 8.62
C ILE A 33 15.59 -1.43 8.00
N GLU A 34 16.84 -1.82 8.26
CA GLU A 34 18.02 -1.15 7.72
C GLU A 34 18.93 -2.15 7.03
N SER A 35 19.62 -1.68 5.99
CA SER A 35 20.64 -2.48 5.33
C SER A 35 21.99 -2.27 6.00
N VAL A 36 22.64 -3.35 6.39
CA VAL A 36 23.94 -3.34 7.07
C VAL A 36 24.95 -4.20 6.32
N GLU A 37 26.22 -4.13 6.72
CA GLU A 37 27.31 -4.94 6.14
C GLU A 37 27.42 -4.75 4.62
N ASN A 38 27.51 -3.50 4.17
CA ASN A 38 27.54 -3.11 2.75
C ASN A 38 26.35 -3.63 1.94
N GLY A 39 25.22 -3.83 2.61
CA GLY A 39 23.99 -4.32 2.03
C GLY A 39 24.02 -5.81 1.72
N HIS A 40 24.60 -6.60 2.62
CA HIS A 40 24.49 -8.05 2.62
C HIS A 40 23.53 -8.58 3.68
N ALA A 41 23.32 -7.82 4.76
CA ALA A 41 22.40 -8.18 5.84
C ALA A 41 21.36 -7.07 6.10
N LEU A 42 20.30 -7.45 6.79
CA LEU A 42 19.25 -6.57 7.29
C LEU A 42 19.35 -6.49 8.81
N SER A 43 19.34 -5.27 9.36
CA SER A 43 19.13 -5.01 10.78
C SER A 43 17.66 -4.70 11.00
N ILE A 44 17.01 -5.49 11.85
CA ILE A 44 15.61 -5.32 12.23
C ILE A 44 15.57 -4.77 13.66
N SER A 45 14.86 -3.67 13.87
CA SER A 45 14.69 -3.07 15.20
C SER A 45 13.21 -2.81 15.46
N ILE A 46 12.68 -3.39 16.53
CA ILE A 46 11.25 -3.33 16.86
C ILE A 46 11.12 -2.71 18.25
N ASN A 47 10.34 -1.63 18.36
CA ASN A 47 9.93 -1.03 19.61
C ASN A 47 8.41 -1.14 19.71
N TRP A 48 7.85 -1.54 20.86
CA TRP A 48 6.40 -1.51 21.05
C TRP A 48 6.01 -1.21 22.48
N VAL A 49 4.80 -0.69 22.64
CA VAL A 49 4.18 -0.41 23.94
C VAL A 49 2.98 -1.35 24.11
N SER A 50 2.95 -2.08 25.22
CA SER A 50 1.82 -2.96 25.56
C SER A 50 0.58 -2.15 25.96
N MET A 51 -0.56 -2.83 26.10
CA MET A 51 -1.78 -2.20 26.62
C MET A 51 -1.63 -1.74 28.09
N GLU A 52 -0.67 -2.32 28.82
CA GLU A 52 -0.32 -1.94 30.19
C GLU A 52 0.68 -0.76 30.26
N ASN A 53 0.99 -0.15 29.10
CA ASN A 53 1.97 0.93 28.93
C ASN A 53 3.43 0.54 29.25
N GLU A 54 3.77 -0.74 29.14
CA GLU A 54 5.16 -1.19 29.22
C GLU A 54 5.82 -1.11 27.85
N ALA A 55 7.04 -0.57 27.80
CA ALA A 55 7.81 -0.43 26.58
C ALA A 55 8.80 -1.58 26.41
N TYR A 56 8.82 -2.17 25.21
CA TYR A 56 9.66 -3.28 24.83
C TYR A 56 10.49 -2.92 23.60
N TYR A 57 11.69 -3.51 23.51
CA TYR A 57 12.61 -3.34 22.38
C TYR A 57 13.25 -4.67 22.02
N THR A 58 13.38 -4.95 20.72
CA THR A 58 14.23 -6.02 20.22
C THR A 58 14.99 -5.56 18.98
N GLN A 59 16.19 -6.11 18.80
CA GLN A 59 16.98 -5.92 17.61
C GLN A 59 17.68 -7.22 17.24
N TYR A 60 17.68 -7.55 15.95
CA TYR A 60 18.40 -8.69 15.42
C TYR A 60 18.84 -8.43 13.99
N LYS A 61 19.81 -9.23 13.54
CA LYS A 61 20.27 -9.23 12.15
C LYS A 61 19.81 -10.47 11.44
N ILE A 62 19.58 -10.34 10.13
CA ILE A 62 19.25 -11.47 9.27
C ILE A 62 19.78 -11.26 7.86
N VAL A 63 20.26 -12.33 7.24
CA VAL A 63 20.76 -12.32 5.87
C VAL A 63 19.67 -12.87 4.94
N PRO A 64 19.14 -12.08 3.99
CA PRO A 64 18.07 -12.53 3.12
C PRO A 64 18.59 -13.29 1.89
N ASP A 65 19.33 -14.38 2.10
CA ASP A 65 19.93 -15.24 1.06
C ASP A 65 19.19 -16.58 0.88
N GLY A 66 18.15 -16.83 1.67
CA GLY A 66 17.38 -18.07 1.70
C GLY A 66 18.05 -19.21 2.47
N GLN A 67 19.23 -18.99 3.07
CA GLN A 67 19.95 -20.00 3.83
C GLN A 67 19.61 -19.91 5.32
N LEU A 68 19.81 -21.03 6.03
CA LEU A 68 19.70 -21.09 7.49
C LEU A 68 20.98 -20.50 8.10
N HIS A 69 20.80 -19.54 8.99
CA HIS A 69 21.86 -18.93 9.78
C HIS A 69 21.55 -19.12 11.27
N HIS A 70 22.59 -19.26 12.09
CA HIS A 70 22.42 -19.25 13.54
C HIS A 70 21.81 -17.92 13.98
N PHE A 71 20.80 -17.98 14.86
CA PHE A 71 20.09 -16.78 15.30
C PHE A 71 20.60 -16.33 16.67
N GLU A 72 20.94 -15.04 16.78
CA GLU A 72 21.55 -14.48 18.00
C GLU A 72 20.60 -14.54 19.22
N ASN A 73 19.28 -14.50 18.99
CA ASN A 73 18.29 -14.54 20.05
C ASN A 73 17.71 -15.96 20.22
N ILE A 74 18.44 -16.76 21.01
CA ILE A 74 18.17 -18.18 21.29
C ILE A 74 16.83 -18.38 22.02
N ASP A 75 16.37 -17.38 22.79
CA ASP A 75 15.07 -17.46 23.46
C ASP A 75 13.95 -17.59 22.43
N LEU A 76 14.07 -16.86 21.31
CA LEU A 76 13.17 -16.97 20.18
C LEU A 76 13.44 -18.23 19.36
N ALA A 77 14.64 -18.40 18.79
CA ALA A 77 14.95 -19.43 17.81
C ALA A 77 16.44 -19.83 17.80
N ASP A 78 16.74 -21.07 17.40
CA ASP A 78 18.13 -21.56 17.23
C ASP A 78 18.73 -21.09 15.90
N GLU A 79 17.90 -21.07 14.86
CA GLU A 79 18.26 -20.71 13.49
C GLU A 79 17.18 -19.84 12.85
N ALA A 80 17.57 -18.99 11.92
CA ALA A 80 16.66 -18.18 11.12
C ALA A 80 17.08 -18.18 9.65
N ALA A 81 16.09 -18.15 8.76
CA ALA A 81 16.29 -17.98 7.33
C ALA A 81 15.43 -16.82 6.84
N ALA A 82 15.98 -16.00 5.94
CA ALA A 82 15.22 -14.95 5.26
C ALA A 82 15.35 -15.07 3.75
N SER A 83 14.27 -14.82 3.02
CA SER A 83 14.28 -14.78 1.55
C SER A 83 13.50 -13.59 1.02
N ILE A 84 14.01 -12.97 -0.04
CA ILE A 84 13.27 -11.97 -0.84
C ILE A 84 12.61 -12.74 -1.98
N GLU A 85 11.30 -12.96 -1.90
CA GLU A 85 10.57 -13.67 -2.95
C GLU A 85 10.36 -12.77 -4.18
N ASN A 86 10.12 -11.48 -3.95
CA ASN A 86 9.95 -10.46 -4.98
C ASN A 86 10.16 -9.05 -4.39
N SER A 87 10.01 -8.00 -5.20
CA SER A 87 10.21 -6.60 -4.78
C SER A 87 9.24 -6.11 -3.69
N SER A 88 8.14 -6.82 -3.45
CA SER A 88 7.09 -6.50 -2.48
C SER A 88 6.94 -7.54 -1.37
N THR A 89 7.69 -8.64 -1.39
CA THR A 89 7.55 -9.74 -0.43
C THR A 89 8.89 -10.19 0.12
N LEU A 90 9.03 -10.11 1.44
CA LEU A 90 10.15 -10.61 2.22
C LEU A 90 9.63 -11.62 3.24
N LEU A 91 10.31 -12.74 3.40
CA LEU A 91 9.86 -13.85 4.23
C LEU A 91 10.93 -14.22 5.23
N PHE A 92 10.60 -14.24 6.51
CA PHE A 92 11.46 -14.72 7.59
C PHE A 92 10.88 -16.02 8.17
N LYS A 93 11.73 -17.00 8.42
CA LYS A 93 11.40 -18.26 9.07
C LYS A 93 12.34 -18.48 10.24
N PHE A 94 11.78 -18.76 11.40
CA PHE A 94 12.50 -19.01 12.63
C PHE A 94 12.33 -20.48 13.03
N TYR A 95 13.43 -21.10 13.40
CA TYR A 95 13.52 -22.54 13.66
C TYR A 95 13.99 -22.81 15.08
N LYS A 96 13.36 -23.77 15.74
CA LYS A 96 13.81 -24.30 17.04
C LYS A 96 13.79 -25.81 16.95
N GLN A 97 14.89 -26.47 17.31
CA GLN A 97 15.03 -27.93 17.17
C GLN A 97 14.66 -28.44 15.75
N GLN A 98 15.09 -27.72 14.70
CA GLN A 98 14.80 -28.00 13.27
C GLN A 98 13.32 -27.92 12.85
N GLN A 99 12.43 -27.40 13.71
CA GLN A 99 11.03 -27.14 13.36
C GLN A 99 10.77 -25.64 13.21
N ILE A 100 9.93 -25.26 12.25
CA ILE A 100 9.49 -23.87 12.10
C ILE A 100 8.54 -23.54 13.24
N ILE A 101 8.93 -22.57 14.07
CA ILE A 101 8.14 -22.09 15.20
C ILE A 101 7.39 -20.80 14.88
N LEU A 102 7.92 -20.01 13.95
CA LEU A 102 7.37 -18.73 13.54
C LEU A 102 7.79 -18.41 12.11
N GLU A 103 6.80 -18.09 11.28
CA GLU A 103 6.98 -17.53 9.96
C GLU A 103 6.46 -16.09 9.97
N VAL A 104 7.26 -15.14 9.48
CA VAL A 104 6.89 -13.73 9.38
C VAL A 104 7.00 -13.32 7.91
N LYS A 105 5.86 -13.04 7.31
CA LYS A 105 5.77 -12.53 5.93
C LYS A 105 5.57 -11.03 5.95
N HIS A 106 6.49 -10.30 5.33
CA HIS A 106 6.44 -8.86 5.10
C HIS A 106 5.97 -8.59 3.68
N GLU A 107 4.87 -7.86 3.54
CA GLU A 107 4.27 -7.54 2.26
C GLU A 107 4.04 -6.03 2.12
N ILE A 108 4.67 -5.41 1.12
CA ILE A 108 4.36 -4.02 0.75
C ILE A 108 3.10 -4.01 -0.10
N MET A 109 2.03 -3.45 0.45
CA MET A 109 0.75 -3.33 -0.23
C MET A 109 0.75 -2.21 -1.27
N PRO A 110 -0.15 -2.23 -2.28
CA PRO A 110 -0.21 -1.19 -3.32
C PRO A 110 -0.46 0.23 -2.80
N ASN A 111 -1.03 0.36 -1.60
CA ASN A 111 -1.26 1.64 -0.92
C ASN A 111 -0.03 2.15 -0.13
N GLY A 112 1.11 1.45 -0.20
CA GLY A 112 2.35 1.81 0.48
C GLY A 112 2.44 1.39 1.95
N TYR A 113 1.43 0.69 2.48
CA TYR A 113 1.52 0.09 3.82
C TYR A 113 2.35 -1.19 3.80
N LEU A 114 2.99 -1.46 4.93
CA LEU A 114 3.66 -2.72 5.19
C LEU A 114 2.72 -3.59 6.02
N LYS A 115 2.33 -4.74 5.47
CA LYS A 115 1.59 -5.78 6.17
C LYS A 115 2.57 -6.83 6.67
N LEU A 116 2.59 -7.08 7.98
CA LEU A 116 3.26 -8.22 8.57
C LEU A 116 2.23 -9.30 8.85
N THR A 117 2.50 -10.53 8.43
CA THR A 117 1.69 -11.70 8.76
C THR A 117 2.58 -12.69 9.49
N GLN A 118 2.27 -12.91 10.77
CA GLN A 118 2.97 -13.84 11.65
C GLN A 118 2.14 -15.11 11.75
N GLN A 119 2.74 -16.25 11.45
CA GLN A 119 2.12 -17.57 11.57
C GLN A 119 2.98 -18.45 12.45
N GLY A 120 2.39 -19.09 13.44
CA GLY A 120 3.13 -19.93 14.38
C GLY A 120 2.19 -20.75 15.24
N TYR A 121 2.73 -21.29 16.33
CA TYR A 121 1.98 -22.08 17.31
C TYR A 121 2.00 -21.39 18.67
N ASP A 122 0.85 -21.33 19.33
CA ASP A 122 0.75 -20.77 20.68
C ASP A 122 1.28 -21.75 21.75
N LYS A 123 1.17 -21.38 23.03
CA LYS A 123 1.60 -22.22 24.16
C LYS A 123 0.85 -23.55 24.25
N ASP A 124 -0.36 -23.63 23.70
CA ASP A 124 -1.21 -24.82 23.65
C ASP A 124 -1.03 -25.61 22.33
N HIS A 125 0.00 -25.29 21.53
CA HIS A 125 0.27 -25.87 20.21
C HIS A 125 -0.85 -25.63 19.18
N LYS A 126 -1.66 -24.59 19.36
CA LYS A 126 -2.66 -24.19 18.36
C LYS A 126 -2.04 -23.27 17.33
N PRO A 127 -2.29 -23.49 16.03
CA PRO A 127 -1.83 -22.57 15.00
C PRO A 127 -2.54 -21.23 15.17
N PHE A 128 -1.80 -20.13 15.03
CA PHE A 128 -2.35 -18.78 15.02
C PHE A 128 -1.82 -17.99 13.82
N VAL A 129 -2.61 -17.01 13.41
CA VAL A 129 -2.23 -15.99 12.43
C VAL A 129 -2.47 -14.62 13.04
N ASN A 130 -1.41 -13.82 13.14
CA ASN A 130 -1.49 -12.41 13.54
C ASN A 130 -1.12 -11.53 12.36
N ILE A 131 -1.91 -10.49 12.14
CA ILE A 131 -1.72 -9.50 11.08
C ILE A 131 -1.48 -8.15 11.74
N GLU A 132 -0.36 -7.54 11.38
CA GLU A 132 0.00 -6.19 11.80
C GLU A 132 0.09 -5.29 10.56
N MET A 133 -0.46 -4.09 10.67
CA MET A 133 -0.41 -3.09 9.62
C MET A 133 0.47 -1.93 10.04
N TYR A 134 1.38 -1.53 9.17
CA TYR A 134 2.29 -0.42 9.41
C TYR A 134 2.24 0.61 8.29
N HIS A 135 2.45 1.87 8.64
CA HIS A 135 2.68 2.94 7.67
C HIS A 135 4.13 3.39 7.70
N LYS A 136 4.66 3.71 6.52
CA LYS A 136 6.03 4.19 6.39
C LYS A 136 6.19 5.50 7.17
N GLN A 137 7.20 5.54 8.01
CA GLN A 137 7.63 6.72 8.74
C GLN A 137 8.96 7.17 8.14
N LEU A 138 8.98 8.38 7.58
CA LEU A 138 10.23 9.00 7.15
C LEU A 138 10.99 9.39 8.43
N SER A 139 12.23 8.93 8.53
CA SER A 139 12.91 8.67 9.81
C SER A 139 13.59 9.91 10.42
N VAL A 140 12.92 10.64 11.31
CA VAL A 140 13.57 11.60 12.24
C VAL A 140 13.79 10.92 13.59
N LEU A 141 15.01 10.55 14.02
CA LEU A 141 15.27 10.15 15.42
C LEU A 141 16.75 10.42 15.84
N PRO A 142 17.09 10.65 17.14
CA PRO A 142 16.42 10.11 18.34
C PRO A 142 16.21 11.10 19.51
N TYR A 143 15.03 11.06 20.12
CA TYR A 143 14.89 11.43 21.54
C TYR A 143 14.77 10.15 22.37
N ALA A 144 15.54 10.06 23.45
CA ALA A 144 15.32 9.07 24.48
C ALA A 144 14.05 9.44 25.26
N SER A 145 12.97 8.71 25.02
CA SER A 145 11.79 8.75 25.89
C SER A 145 11.98 7.78 27.07
N SER A 146 12.97 8.04 27.92
CA SER A 146 13.04 7.42 29.25
C SER A 146 13.67 8.38 30.27
N VAL A 147 12.94 8.62 31.37
CA VAL A 147 13.26 9.63 32.39
C VAL A 147 14.31 9.13 33.41
N ALA A 148 15.20 8.20 33.04
CA ALA A 148 16.13 7.60 34.01
C ALA A 148 17.57 7.34 33.53
N GLY A 149 18.00 7.90 32.39
CA GLY A 149 19.39 7.79 31.92
C GLY A 149 20.00 9.17 31.66
N VAL A 150 21.14 9.45 32.30
CA VAL A 150 22.04 10.62 32.18
C VAL A 150 21.71 11.60 31.04
N ALA A 151 21.46 12.87 31.40
CA ALA A 151 21.19 13.96 30.45
C ALA A 151 22.35 14.17 29.46
N ILE A 152 22.18 13.67 28.23
CA ILE A 152 23.09 13.95 27.11
C ILE A 152 22.91 15.42 26.73
N ARG A 153 23.92 16.25 27.00
CA ARG A 153 23.89 17.68 26.63
C ARG A 153 24.04 17.83 25.11
N PRO A 154 23.19 18.60 24.42
CA PRO A 154 23.30 18.80 22.97
C PRO A 154 24.64 19.46 22.61
N THR A 155 25.36 18.87 21.66
CA THR A 155 26.53 19.51 21.03
C THR A 155 26.06 20.42 19.89
N LYS A 156 26.76 21.54 19.64
CA LYS A 156 26.43 22.45 18.52
C LYS A 156 26.42 21.74 17.16
N GLU A 157 27.29 20.73 17.00
CA GLU A 157 27.37 19.93 15.78
C GLU A 157 26.13 19.04 15.57
N GLY A 158 25.58 18.47 16.64
CA GLY A 158 24.35 17.67 16.58
C GLY A 158 23.13 18.49 16.16
N VAL A 159 23.02 19.74 16.62
CA VAL A 159 21.93 20.65 16.24
C VAL A 159 21.99 21.03 14.75
N ILE A 160 23.19 21.23 14.21
CA ILE A 160 23.39 21.56 12.78
C ILE A 160 22.99 20.36 11.90
N LYS A 161 23.47 19.15 12.23
CA LYS A 161 23.12 17.93 11.50
C LYS A 161 21.62 17.64 11.55
N HIS A 162 20.98 17.85 12.71
CA HIS A 162 19.54 17.67 12.86
C HIS A 162 18.72 18.64 11.98
N LYS A 163 19.07 19.93 11.95
CA LYS A 163 18.39 20.90 11.08
C LYS A 163 18.55 20.57 9.59
N ALA A 164 19.75 20.17 9.18
CA ALA A 164 20.01 19.78 7.79
C ALA A 164 19.21 18.53 7.40
N LEU A 165 19.13 17.53 8.29
CA LEU A 165 18.38 16.30 8.05
C LEU A 165 16.87 16.57 7.97
N SER A 166 16.32 17.35 8.92
CA SER A 166 14.91 17.73 8.92
C SER A 166 14.50 18.50 7.65
N ALA A 167 15.33 19.45 7.19
CA ALA A 167 15.05 20.19 5.96
C ALA A 167 15.10 19.29 4.71
N MET A 168 16.04 18.34 4.66
CA MET A 168 16.13 17.36 3.58
C MET A 168 14.92 16.42 3.55
N GLU A 169 14.42 16.02 4.72
CA GLU A 169 13.22 15.19 4.85
C GLU A 169 11.96 15.92 4.42
N ASP A 170 11.75 17.16 4.88
CA ASP A 170 10.62 17.97 4.45
C ASP A 170 10.61 18.10 2.91
N GLN A 171 11.78 18.36 2.31
CA GLN A 171 11.92 18.42 0.87
C GLN A 171 11.61 17.07 0.19
N THR A 172 12.09 15.96 0.73
CA THR A 172 11.85 14.63 0.18
C THR A 172 10.37 14.24 0.29
N ASN A 173 9.71 14.58 1.39
CA ASN A 173 8.29 14.34 1.62
C ASN A 173 7.45 15.14 0.63
N MET A 174 7.79 16.41 0.42
CA MET A 174 7.14 17.23 -0.60
C MET A 174 7.28 16.61 -2.00
N GLN A 175 8.45 16.07 -2.35
CA GLN A 175 8.67 15.41 -3.63
C GLN A 175 7.87 14.10 -3.75
N LEU A 176 7.80 13.30 -2.70
CA LEU A 176 7.02 12.07 -2.69
C LEU A 176 5.52 12.35 -2.79
N ASP A 177 5.02 13.38 -2.11
CA ASP A 177 3.63 13.82 -2.24
C ASP A 177 3.30 14.31 -3.65
N GLN A 178 4.22 15.04 -4.29
CA GLN A 178 4.07 15.43 -5.69
C GLN A 178 3.99 14.21 -6.62
N ILE A 179 4.85 13.21 -6.42
CA ILE A 179 4.81 11.96 -7.21
C ILE A 179 3.48 11.23 -6.98
N ARG A 180 2.99 11.14 -5.74
CA ARG A 180 1.69 10.53 -5.43
C ARG A 180 0.56 11.22 -6.18
N GLN A 181 0.52 12.56 -6.15
CA GLN A 181 -0.49 13.33 -6.88
C GLN A 181 -0.42 13.08 -8.39
N GLN A 182 0.79 12.95 -8.96
CA GLN A 182 0.97 12.61 -10.38
C GLN A 182 0.44 11.21 -10.69
N ILE A 183 0.72 10.21 -9.85
CA ILE A 183 0.20 8.85 -10.04
C ILE A 183 -1.32 8.82 -9.96
N GLU A 184 -1.92 9.52 -8.99
CA GLU A 184 -3.38 9.63 -8.87
C GLU A 184 -3.99 10.29 -10.11
N LEU A 185 -3.35 11.33 -10.64
CA LEU A 185 -3.77 11.96 -11.89
C LEU A 185 -3.70 10.98 -13.07
N LEU A 186 -2.58 10.26 -13.22
CA LEU A 186 -2.39 9.26 -14.28
C LEU A 186 -3.42 8.13 -14.17
N ALA A 187 -3.72 7.66 -12.95
CA ALA A 187 -4.73 6.64 -12.72
C ALA A 187 -6.13 7.12 -13.13
N ARG A 188 -6.50 8.36 -12.79
CA ARG A 188 -7.76 8.98 -13.23
C ARG A 188 -7.82 9.10 -14.75
N GLN A 189 -6.75 9.58 -15.39
CA GLN A 189 -6.66 9.67 -16.84
C GLN A 189 -6.83 8.29 -17.50
N ALA A 190 -6.17 7.25 -16.97
CA ALA A 190 -6.32 5.89 -17.48
C ALA A 190 -7.75 5.37 -17.32
N GLN A 191 -8.43 5.67 -16.21
CA GLN A 191 -9.82 5.29 -15.99
C GLN A 191 -10.76 6.01 -16.97
N GLU A 192 -10.56 7.30 -17.23
CA GLU A 192 -11.31 8.06 -18.23
C GLU A 192 -11.13 7.50 -19.64
N ILE A 193 -9.89 7.15 -20.02
CA ILE A 193 -9.60 6.50 -21.31
C ILE A 193 -10.33 5.16 -21.44
N ARG A 194 -10.34 4.35 -20.37
CA ARG A 194 -11.08 3.07 -20.35
C ARG A 194 -12.58 3.28 -20.50
N LYS A 195 -13.18 4.19 -19.72
CA LYS A 195 -14.60 4.54 -19.82
C LYS A 195 -14.96 5.02 -21.23
N ARG A 196 -14.12 5.86 -21.83
CA ARG A 196 -14.28 6.36 -23.20
C ARG A 196 -14.25 5.23 -24.23
N LYS A 197 -13.34 4.27 -24.08
CA LYS A 197 -13.27 3.07 -24.93
C LYS A 197 -14.54 2.22 -24.80
N GLU A 198 -14.96 1.91 -23.57
CA GLU A 198 -16.15 1.10 -23.28
C GLU A 198 -17.41 1.75 -23.85
N LEU A 199 -17.60 3.05 -23.61
CA LEU A 199 -18.71 3.82 -24.18
C LEU A 199 -18.68 3.80 -25.72
N SER A 200 -17.51 4.00 -26.32
CA SER A 200 -17.37 3.98 -27.78
C SER A 200 -17.74 2.61 -28.35
N MET A 201 -17.27 1.52 -27.73
CA MET A 201 -17.65 0.16 -28.15
C MET A 201 -19.16 -0.05 -28.07
N MET A 202 -19.79 0.33 -26.95
CA MET A 202 -21.24 0.23 -26.78
C MET A 202 -22.01 0.99 -27.86
N ILE A 203 -21.56 2.18 -28.24
CA ILE A 203 -22.21 2.98 -29.30
C ILE A 203 -21.98 2.39 -30.69
N TYR A 204 -20.80 1.81 -30.95
CA TYR A 204 -20.53 1.14 -32.23
C TYR A 204 -21.29 -0.19 -32.38
N GLU A 205 -21.59 -0.87 -31.27
CA GLU A 205 -22.46 -2.06 -31.24
C GLU A 205 -23.96 -1.70 -31.28
N ALA A 206 -24.32 -0.47 -30.90
CA ALA A 206 -25.68 0.03 -30.95
C ALA A 206 -26.19 0.19 -32.39
N LYS A 207 -27.52 0.08 -32.57
CA LYS A 207 -28.13 0.29 -33.88
C LYS A 207 -28.09 1.78 -34.24
N LEU A 208 -27.34 2.13 -35.28
CA LEU A 208 -27.24 3.50 -35.81
C LEU A 208 -28.24 3.70 -36.95
N SER A 209 -29.13 4.69 -36.82
CA SER A 209 -30.11 5.07 -37.86
C SER A 209 -29.65 6.23 -38.75
N PHE A 210 -28.48 6.80 -38.46
CA PHE A 210 -27.91 7.94 -39.18
C PHE A 210 -26.37 7.89 -39.13
N LYS A 211 -25.72 8.71 -39.95
CA LYS A 211 -24.26 8.90 -39.92
C LYS A 211 -23.90 9.98 -38.89
N PRO A 212 -23.22 9.65 -37.78
CA PRO A 212 -22.87 10.64 -36.76
C PRO A 212 -21.81 11.62 -37.28
N GLN A 213 -21.90 12.86 -36.82
CA GLN A 213 -21.00 13.96 -37.18
C GLN A 213 -20.19 14.40 -35.96
N ILE A 214 -18.91 14.69 -36.19
CA ILE A 214 -17.99 15.16 -35.16
C ILE A 214 -18.54 16.45 -34.53
N GLY A 215 -18.41 16.58 -33.21
CA GLY A 215 -18.82 17.74 -32.43
C GLY A 215 -20.30 17.77 -32.03
N HIS A 216 -21.16 16.94 -32.64
CA HIS A 216 -22.59 16.92 -32.34
C HIS A 216 -22.90 16.07 -31.11
N ILE A 217 -23.94 16.48 -30.37
CA ILE A 217 -24.46 15.77 -29.21
C ILE A 217 -25.57 14.82 -29.66
N TYR A 218 -25.56 13.64 -29.09
CA TYR A 218 -26.52 12.56 -29.32
C TYR A 218 -26.92 11.96 -27.97
N HIS A 219 -28.01 11.21 -27.96
CA HIS A 219 -28.58 10.62 -26.75
C HIS A 219 -28.67 9.11 -26.91
N LEU A 220 -28.04 8.38 -26.00
CA LEU A 220 -28.01 6.93 -25.96
C LEU A 220 -29.18 6.41 -25.12
N TYR A 221 -29.94 5.48 -25.68
CA TYR A 221 -31.10 4.87 -25.04
C TYR A 221 -31.01 3.34 -25.07
N GLU A 222 -31.61 2.71 -24.06
CA GLU A 222 -31.88 1.27 -24.02
C GLU A 222 -33.31 1.00 -24.48
N LYS A 223 -33.47 0.06 -25.40
CA LYS A 223 -34.77 -0.42 -25.86
C LYS A 223 -35.33 -1.52 -24.96
N ASN A 224 -36.61 -1.83 -25.13
CA ASN A 224 -37.29 -2.90 -24.39
C ASN A 224 -36.69 -4.29 -24.65
N ASP A 225 -36.01 -4.48 -25.78
CA ASP A 225 -35.30 -5.72 -26.16
C ASP A 225 -33.86 -5.79 -25.62
N GLY A 226 -33.42 -4.78 -24.84
CA GLY A 226 -32.07 -4.69 -24.28
C GLY A 226 -31.02 -4.16 -25.25
N GLN A 227 -31.39 -3.81 -26.49
CA GLN A 227 -30.46 -3.19 -27.44
C GLN A 227 -30.26 -1.70 -27.17
N HIS A 228 -29.06 -1.22 -27.44
CA HIS A 228 -28.77 0.21 -27.39
C HIS A 228 -29.05 0.88 -28.74
N ILE A 229 -29.54 2.12 -28.69
CA ILE A 229 -29.77 2.96 -29.87
C ILE A 229 -29.31 4.39 -29.62
N LEU A 230 -28.68 4.97 -30.64
CA LEU A 230 -28.28 6.38 -30.63
C LEU A 230 -29.38 7.22 -31.31
N SER A 231 -29.78 8.31 -30.66
CA SER A 231 -30.82 9.24 -31.13
C SER A 231 -30.32 10.68 -31.13
N LEU A 232 -30.92 11.52 -31.98
CA LEU A 232 -30.74 12.98 -32.00
C LEU A 232 -31.68 13.70 -31.01
N VAL A 233 -32.77 13.05 -30.61
CA VAL A 233 -33.84 13.62 -29.79
C VAL A 233 -33.53 13.42 -28.31
N ALA A 234 -33.56 14.50 -27.54
CA ALA A 234 -33.27 14.52 -26.11
C ALA A 234 -34.40 13.89 -25.26
N PRO A 235 -34.12 13.41 -24.03
CA PRO A 235 -35.13 12.78 -23.17
C PRO A 235 -36.36 13.64 -22.93
N GLN A 236 -36.16 14.96 -22.83
CA GLN A 236 -37.19 15.96 -22.55
C GLN A 236 -38.10 16.24 -23.77
N GLU A 237 -37.62 15.92 -24.98
CA GLU A 237 -38.33 16.19 -26.23
C GLU A 237 -39.30 15.06 -26.63
N TRP A 238 -39.20 13.89 -25.98
CA TRP A 238 -40.04 12.72 -26.27
C TRP A 238 -41.48 12.81 -25.74
N GLY A 239 -41.78 13.79 -24.88
CA GLY A 239 -43.08 13.90 -24.21
C GLY A 239 -43.28 12.89 -23.07
N GLY A 240 -44.53 12.72 -22.62
CA GLY A 240 -44.86 12.01 -21.36
C GLY A 240 -44.59 10.50 -21.34
N SER A 241 -44.36 9.85 -22.49
CA SER A 241 -43.92 8.45 -22.54
C SER A 241 -43.05 8.27 -23.79
N GLY A 242 -41.73 8.32 -23.60
CA GLY A 242 -40.77 8.11 -24.70
C GLY A 242 -40.79 6.67 -25.20
N PRO A 243 -40.30 6.40 -26.43
CA PRO A 243 -40.35 5.09 -27.05
C PRO A 243 -39.34 4.08 -26.50
N PHE A 244 -38.51 4.49 -25.54
CA PHE A 244 -37.38 3.72 -25.02
C PHE A 244 -37.57 3.39 -23.55
N LYS A 245 -37.00 2.25 -23.14
CA LYS A 245 -37.09 1.72 -21.78
C LYS A 245 -36.39 2.65 -20.79
N GLN A 246 -35.20 3.10 -21.16
CA GLN A 246 -34.34 3.90 -20.30
C GLN A 246 -33.43 4.83 -21.09
N PHE A 247 -33.24 6.05 -20.57
CA PHE A 247 -32.18 6.95 -20.99
C PHE A 247 -30.86 6.55 -20.31
N VAL A 248 -29.80 6.39 -21.09
CA VAL A 248 -28.48 5.99 -20.58
C VAL A 248 -27.62 7.22 -20.35
N SER A 249 -27.31 7.97 -21.41
CA SER A 249 -26.46 9.16 -21.32
C SER A 249 -26.52 10.01 -22.59
N SER A 250 -26.12 11.28 -22.47
CA SER A 250 -25.85 12.15 -23.61
C SER A 250 -24.38 12.02 -23.98
N VAL A 251 -24.08 11.93 -25.27
CA VAL A 251 -22.74 11.66 -25.78
C VAL A 251 -22.38 12.57 -26.94
N ARG A 252 -21.10 12.93 -27.06
CA ARG A 252 -20.57 13.75 -28.16
C ARG A 252 -19.50 12.97 -28.91
N LEU A 253 -19.56 13.01 -30.24
CA LEU A 253 -18.52 12.43 -31.09
C LEU A 253 -17.31 13.37 -31.16
N LEU A 254 -16.12 12.85 -30.86
CA LEU A 254 -14.86 13.59 -30.92
C LEU A 254 -14.12 13.34 -32.23
N ALA A 255 -13.10 14.16 -32.50
CA ALA A 255 -12.36 14.13 -33.78
C ALA A 255 -11.60 12.81 -34.02
N ASP A 256 -11.22 12.11 -32.96
CA ASP A 256 -10.60 10.79 -33.01
C ASP A 256 -11.62 9.64 -33.13
N HIS A 257 -12.87 9.95 -33.48
CA HIS A 257 -13.98 9.01 -33.66
C HIS A 257 -14.40 8.25 -32.41
N THR A 258 -13.99 8.70 -31.23
CA THR A 258 -14.48 8.16 -29.97
C THR A 258 -15.56 9.06 -29.37
N TRP A 259 -16.29 8.51 -28.41
CA TRP A 259 -17.43 9.13 -27.78
C TRP A 259 -17.13 9.53 -26.35
N VAL A 260 -17.55 10.73 -25.97
CA VAL A 260 -17.47 11.21 -24.58
C VAL A 260 -18.87 11.52 -24.06
N GLU A 261 -19.11 11.18 -22.80
CA GLU A 261 -20.34 11.57 -22.11
C GLU A 261 -20.35 13.08 -21.86
N VAL A 262 -21.48 13.71 -22.13
CA VAL A 262 -21.73 15.13 -21.86
C VAL A 262 -22.75 15.21 -20.74
N ASN A 263 -22.33 15.80 -19.62
CA ASN A 263 -23.21 16.17 -18.51
C ASN A 263 -24.04 17.40 -18.86
#